data_AF-A0A959BPE4-F1
#
_entry.id   AF-A0A959BPE4-F1
#
_cell.length_a   1.000
_cell.length_b   1.000
_cell.length_c   1.000
_cell.angle_alpha   90.00
_cell.angle_beta   90.00
_cell.angle_gamma   90.00
#
_symmetry.space_group_name_H-M   'P 1'
#
loop_
_entity.id
_entity.type
_entity.pdbx_description
1 polymer ?
#
loop_
_entity_poly.entity_id
_entity_poly.type
_entity_poly.pdbx_seq_one_letter_code
_entity_poly.pdbx_strand_id
1 'polypeptide(L)'
;MMKYATIKRKPRRLKAAIWCLLCLGFGYPDLAAQASLEATSGIQLEASGGIQVEVEGNWLNQGSLLPGLSTLRFDGATGQAIRNQGGSFYNVTVDKAAGEVTAMGHFNIDGAFTLSSGDVNLNGNVIILGSNALLAETPGHTVKGSSGYLLTTRNLNMPNADNVAGMGLTLTANINLGHTEVVRGHAEQSGNGAVSILRYFDVLPVNQAGLSADILFHYDESELNG
;
A
#
# COMPACT_ATOMS: atom_id res chain seq x y z
N MET A 1 14.51 54.62 18.42
CA MET A 1 14.99 53.23 18.58
C MET A 1 13.77 52.35 18.81
N MET A 2 13.29 51.66 17.77
CA MET A 2 11.99 50.99 17.71
C MET A 2 12.13 49.54 18.21
N LYS A 3 11.53 49.20 19.34
CA LYS A 3 11.58 47.84 19.92
C LYS A 3 10.45 47.00 19.30
N TYR A 4 10.80 45.97 18.54
CA TYR A 4 9.85 44.95 18.07
C TYR A 4 9.73 43.83 19.10
N ALA A 5 8.50 43.42 19.41
CA ALA A 5 8.21 42.25 20.25
C ALA A 5 7.89 41.05 19.36
N THR A 6 8.78 40.06 19.34
CA THR A 6 8.58 38.79 18.62
C THR A 6 7.73 37.85 19.47
N ILE A 7 6.49 37.55 19.03
CA ILE A 7 5.63 36.54 19.67
C ILE A 7 6.04 35.16 19.16
N LYS A 8 6.77 34.37 19.98
CA LYS A 8 6.97 32.94 19.73
C LYS A 8 5.73 32.18 20.20
N ARG A 9 4.88 31.73 19.26
CA ARG A 9 3.79 30.78 19.58
C ARG A 9 4.40 29.41 19.92
N LYS A 10 4.14 28.96 21.16
CA LYS A 10 4.51 27.64 21.69
C LYS A 10 3.71 26.56 20.95
N PRO A 11 4.32 25.51 20.38
CA PRO A 11 3.57 24.45 19.71
C PRO A 11 2.68 23.74 20.74
N ARG A 12 1.37 23.69 20.45
CA ARG A 12 0.39 22.91 21.22
C ARG A 12 0.71 21.43 21.00
N ARG A 13 1.22 20.75 22.02
CA ARG A 13 1.36 19.29 22.03
C ARG A 13 -0.05 18.69 21.95
N LEU A 14 -0.34 17.93 20.89
CA LEU A 14 -1.53 17.11 20.83
C LEU A 14 -1.47 16.06 21.95
N LYS A 15 -2.53 15.98 22.74
CA LYS A 15 -2.72 14.89 23.71
C LYS A 15 -3.36 13.74 22.94
N ALA A 16 -2.62 12.65 22.72
CA ALA A 16 -3.21 11.37 22.33
C ALA A 16 -4.07 10.89 23.52
N ALA A 17 -5.37 10.73 23.30
CA ALA A 17 -6.28 10.21 24.31
C ALA A 17 -6.17 8.67 24.31
N ILE A 18 -5.43 8.13 25.28
CA ILE A 18 -5.33 6.69 25.52
C ILE A 18 -6.60 6.28 26.28
N TRP A 19 -7.50 5.57 25.60
CA TRP A 19 -8.59 4.84 26.26
C TRP A 19 -8.13 3.41 26.49
N CYS A 20 -7.58 3.13 27.68
CA CYS A 20 -7.33 1.77 28.15
C CYS A 20 -8.35 1.48 29.26
N LEU A 21 -9.40 0.71 28.95
CA LEU A 21 -10.37 0.24 29.94
C LEU A 21 -9.85 -1.10 30.49
N LEU A 22 -9.28 -1.07 31.70
CA LEU A 22 -8.79 -2.27 32.39
C LEU A 22 -9.97 -2.92 33.14
N CYS A 23 -10.44 -4.08 32.69
CA CYS A 23 -11.32 -4.94 33.48
C CYS A 23 -10.47 -5.99 34.21
N LEU A 24 -10.51 -5.95 35.54
CA LEU A 24 -9.87 -6.91 36.44
C LEU A 24 -10.68 -8.21 36.52
N GLY A 25 -9.99 -9.35 36.35
CA GLY A 25 -10.37 -10.61 36.97
C GLY A 25 -11.00 -11.65 36.05
N PHE A 26 -10.41 -12.87 36.10
CA PHE A 26 -10.85 -14.16 35.54
C PHE A 26 -10.43 -14.48 34.10
N GLY A 27 -9.26 -15.13 33.96
CA GLY A 27 -8.92 -16.09 32.90
C GLY A 27 -9.57 -15.86 31.53
N TYR A 28 -9.13 -14.84 30.82
CA TYR A 28 -9.41 -14.67 29.39
C TYR A 28 -8.12 -14.99 28.62
N PRO A 29 -8.20 -15.69 27.47
CA PRO A 29 -7.03 -15.77 26.59
C PRO A 29 -6.57 -14.35 26.32
N ASP A 30 -5.25 -14.15 26.36
CA ASP A 30 -4.55 -12.89 26.20
C ASP A 30 -5.31 -11.93 25.26
N LEU A 31 -6.05 -10.98 25.85
CA LEU A 31 -6.80 -10.00 25.07
C LEU A 31 -5.74 -9.01 24.58
N ALA A 32 -5.09 -9.34 23.47
CA ALA A 32 -4.10 -8.47 22.84
C ALA A 32 -4.79 -7.13 22.55
N ALA A 33 -4.57 -6.14 23.42
CA ALA A 33 -5.12 -4.81 23.27
C ALA A 33 -4.38 -4.12 22.13
N GLN A 34 -4.87 -4.28 20.90
CA GLN A 34 -4.30 -3.62 19.73
C GLN A 34 -4.61 -2.13 19.77
N ALA A 35 -3.58 -1.29 19.78
CA ALA A 35 -3.74 0.15 19.71
C ALA A 35 -3.79 0.62 18.25
N SER A 36 -4.88 1.28 17.87
CA SER A 36 -4.98 1.94 16.56
C SER A 36 -4.33 3.32 16.61
N LEU A 37 -3.70 3.71 15.51
CA LEU A 37 -3.27 5.09 15.28
C LEU A 37 -4.38 5.83 14.55
N GLU A 38 -4.89 6.90 15.18
CA GLU A 38 -5.97 7.71 14.64
C GLU A 38 -5.53 9.17 14.55
N ALA A 39 -5.61 9.74 13.35
CA ALA A 39 -5.41 11.16 13.11
C ALA A 39 -6.61 11.74 12.38
N THR A 40 -7.35 12.63 13.03
CA THR A 40 -8.46 13.35 12.40
C THR A 40 -7.95 14.43 11.46
N SER A 41 -8.86 14.96 10.63
CA SER A 41 -8.55 16.13 9.79
C SER A 41 -7.91 17.28 10.57
N GLY A 42 -6.91 17.91 9.97
CA GLY A 42 -6.12 18.99 10.57
C GLY A 42 -4.94 18.55 11.44
N ILE A 43 -4.77 17.25 11.69
CA ILE A 43 -3.57 16.70 12.33
C ILE A 43 -2.51 16.43 11.25
N GLN A 44 -1.26 16.78 11.53
CA GLN A 44 -0.10 16.34 10.75
C GLN A 44 0.63 15.23 11.51
N LEU A 45 0.74 14.07 10.88
CA LEU A 45 1.64 13.00 11.29
C LEU A 45 2.97 13.20 10.57
N GLU A 46 4.06 13.17 11.33
CA GLU A 46 5.39 13.37 10.79
C GLU A 46 6.33 12.30 11.35
N ALA A 47 6.89 11.50 10.45
CA ALA A 47 8.00 10.62 10.74
C ALA A 47 9.28 11.27 10.20
N SER A 48 10.30 11.40 11.06
CA SER A 48 11.58 12.00 10.67
C SER A 48 12.62 10.89 10.47
N GLY A 49 13.26 10.87 9.31
CA GLY A 49 14.29 9.89 8.96
C GLY A 49 13.74 8.50 8.59
N GLY A 50 14.61 7.50 8.62
CA GLY A 50 14.32 6.11 8.27
C GLY A 50 13.91 5.26 9.47
N ILE A 51 12.85 5.66 10.17
CA ILE A 51 12.33 4.92 11.34
C ILE A 51 11.34 3.84 10.92
N GLN A 52 11.16 2.83 11.77
CA GLN A 52 10.06 1.88 11.67
C GLN A 52 8.91 2.34 12.57
N VAL A 53 7.70 2.41 12.00
CA VAL A 53 6.46 2.72 12.71
C VAL A 53 5.64 1.44 12.76
N GLU A 54 5.58 0.81 13.92
CA GLU A 54 4.83 -0.41 14.15
C GLU A 54 3.43 -0.08 14.61
N VAL A 55 2.45 -0.77 14.04
CA VAL A 55 1.05 -0.63 14.44
C VAL A 55 0.48 -2.01 14.66
N GLU A 56 0.05 -2.28 15.88
CA GLU A 56 -0.65 -3.51 16.24
C GLU A 56 -2.15 -3.42 15.94
N GLY A 57 -2.73 -2.21 15.92
CA GLY A 57 -4.13 -1.94 15.54
C GLY A 57 -4.31 -1.31 14.16
N ASN A 58 -5.33 -0.49 13.94
CA ASN A 58 -5.58 0.12 12.63
C ASN A 58 -4.70 1.35 12.38
N TRP A 59 -4.39 1.64 11.12
CA TRP A 59 -3.87 2.94 10.69
C TRP A 59 -5.02 3.76 10.09
N LEU A 60 -5.51 4.76 10.82
CA LEU A 60 -6.65 5.60 10.43
C LEU A 60 -6.23 7.07 10.38
N ASN A 61 -5.57 7.46 9.29
CA ASN A 61 -5.17 8.84 9.04
C ASN A 61 -6.14 9.57 8.09
N GLN A 62 -6.83 10.57 8.63
CA GLN A 62 -7.65 11.55 7.93
C GLN A 62 -7.00 12.96 7.90
N GLY A 63 -5.78 13.08 8.42
CA GLY A 63 -4.94 14.27 8.40
C GLY A 63 -3.89 14.24 7.28
N SER A 64 -2.79 14.97 7.44
CA SER A 64 -1.62 14.91 6.53
C SER A 64 -0.55 13.97 7.07
N LEU A 65 0.16 13.29 6.17
CA LEU A 65 1.33 12.47 6.48
C LEU A 65 2.58 13.04 5.81
N LEU A 66 3.62 13.26 6.59
CA LEU A 66 5.00 13.45 6.13
C LEU A 66 5.80 12.20 6.54
N PRO A 67 6.01 11.23 5.64
CA PRO A 67 6.54 9.92 6.02
C PRO A 67 8.05 9.91 6.24
N GLY A 68 8.79 10.95 5.85
CA GLY A 68 10.26 10.90 5.83
C GLY A 68 10.74 9.74 4.96
N LEU A 69 11.63 8.90 5.49
CA LEU A 69 12.08 7.65 4.88
C LEU A 69 11.55 6.42 5.65
N SER A 70 10.44 6.58 6.37
CA SER A 70 9.97 5.58 7.33
C SER A 70 9.38 4.33 6.67
N THR A 71 9.27 3.28 7.47
CA THR A 71 8.55 2.06 7.13
C THR A 71 7.38 1.89 8.08
N LEU A 72 6.15 1.88 7.57
CA LEU A 72 4.97 1.47 8.32
C LEU A 72 4.89 -0.06 8.32
N ARG A 73 4.85 -0.69 9.49
CA ARG A 73 4.74 -2.13 9.66
C ARG A 73 3.40 -2.51 10.31
N PHE A 74 2.66 -3.39 9.65
CA PHE A 74 1.47 -4.05 10.19
C PHE A 74 1.85 -5.44 10.70
N ASP A 75 1.74 -5.66 12.01
CA ASP A 75 2.08 -6.93 12.68
C ASP A 75 1.10 -7.32 13.80
N GLY A 76 -0.09 -6.73 13.79
CA GLY A 76 -1.14 -7.06 14.74
C GLY A 76 -1.61 -8.53 14.66
N ALA A 77 -1.97 -9.10 15.81
CA ALA A 77 -2.51 -10.47 15.93
C ALA A 77 -3.85 -10.74 15.19
N THR A 78 -4.69 -9.73 14.97
CA THR A 78 -5.94 -9.84 14.19
C THR A 78 -5.91 -8.96 12.94
N GLY A 79 -6.95 -9.03 12.09
CA GLY A 79 -7.07 -8.17 10.91
C GLY A 79 -6.93 -6.68 11.24
N GLN A 80 -6.29 -5.93 10.35
CA GLN A 80 -6.03 -4.49 10.50
C GLN A 80 -6.59 -3.73 9.31
N ALA A 81 -6.98 -2.48 9.53
CA ALA A 81 -7.44 -1.58 8.49
C ALA A 81 -6.42 -0.47 8.24
N ILE A 82 -6.31 -0.06 6.97
CA ILE A 82 -5.50 1.08 6.56
C ILE A 82 -6.36 2.11 5.81
N ARG A 83 -6.36 3.35 6.32
CA ARG A 83 -6.89 4.53 5.64
C ARG A 83 -5.88 5.66 5.75
N ASN A 84 -5.50 6.24 4.62
CA ASN A 84 -4.59 7.39 4.58
C ASN A 84 -5.09 8.44 3.58
N GLN A 85 -5.77 9.47 4.08
CA GLN A 85 -6.37 10.52 3.23
C GLN A 85 -5.41 11.66 2.85
N GLY A 86 -4.18 11.68 3.37
CA GLY A 86 -3.21 12.73 3.06
C GLY A 86 -1.77 12.22 3.06
N GLY A 87 -1.02 12.59 2.01
CA GLY A 87 0.36 12.16 1.78
C GLY A 87 0.49 10.73 1.25
N SER A 88 1.73 10.32 1.01
CA SER A 88 2.10 8.93 0.69
C SER A 88 2.75 8.27 1.90
N PHE A 89 2.72 6.95 1.96
CA PHE A 89 3.69 6.20 2.74
C PHE A 89 5.03 6.17 1.99
N TYR A 90 6.14 6.13 2.72
CA TYR A 90 7.44 5.86 2.10
C TYR A 90 7.59 4.34 1.86
N ASN A 91 7.73 3.54 2.92
CA ASN A 91 7.62 2.08 2.82
C ASN A 91 6.43 1.54 3.63
N VAL A 92 5.87 0.42 3.19
CA VAL A 92 4.86 -0.36 3.92
C VAL A 92 5.28 -1.82 3.94
N THR A 93 5.27 -2.43 5.13
CA THR A 93 5.49 -3.86 5.35
C THR A 93 4.26 -4.47 6.01
N VAL A 94 3.76 -5.56 5.43
CA VAL A 94 2.75 -6.43 6.03
C VAL A 94 3.47 -7.67 6.53
N ASP A 95 3.45 -7.88 7.84
CA ASP A 95 4.07 -9.02 8.52
C ASP A 95 3.11 -9.55 9.58
N LYS A 96 1.98 -10.08 9.10
CA LYS A 96 0.89 -10.57 9.92
C LYS A 96 0.89 -12.09 9.98
N ALA A 97 1.03 -12.63 11.18
CA ALA A 97 0.87 -14.06 11.44
C ALA A 97 -0.59 -14.55 11.25
N ALA A 98 -1.57 -13.65 11.40
CA ALA A 98 -2.98 -13.95 11.20
C ALA A 98 -3.78 -12.71 10.75
N GLY A 99 -4.87 -12.96 10.02
CA GLY A 99 -5.70 -11.92 9.41
C GLY A 99 -5.00 -11.21 8.24
N GLU A 100 -5.70 -10.25 7.66
CA GLU A 100 -5.23 -9.46 6.51
C GLU A 100 -5.23 -7.97 6.85
N VAL A 101 -4.56 -7.18 6.00
CA VAL A 101 -4.72 -5.71 5.99
C VAL A 101 -5.81 -5.34 4.99
N THR A 102 -6.86 -4.67 5.44
CA THR A 102 -7.94 -4.21 4.58
C THR A 102 -7.75 -2.73 4.24
N ALA A 103 -7.69 -2.39 2.96
CA ALA A 103 -7.72 -1.01 2.51
C ALA A 103 -9.11 -0.41 2.72
N MET A 104 -9.18 0.73 3.41
CA MET A 104 -10.40 1.47 3.70
C MET A 104 -10.51 2.78 2.90
N GLY A 105 -9.61 2.97 1.94
CA GLY A 105 -9.55 4.11 1.04
C GLY A 105 -8.36 3.96 0.10
N HIS A 106 -8.31 4.80 -0.93
CA HIS A 106 -7.12 4.88 -1.78
C HIS A 106 -5.94 5.43 -0.97
N PHE A 107 -4.73 4.96 -1.28
CA PHE A 107 -3.50 5.52 -0.72
C PHE A 107 -2.31 5.27 -1.64
N ASN A 108 -1.23 6.00 -1.36
CA ASN A 108 -0.02 5.99 -2.16
C ASN A 108 1.14 5.40 -1.37
N ILE A 109 2.02 4.67 -2.05
CA ILE A 109 3.30 4.19 -1.52
C ILE A 109 4.38 4.63 -2.51
N ASP A 110 5.41 5.33 -2.03
CA ASP A 110 6.47 5.87 -2.89
C ASP A 110 7.71 4.96 -2.96
N GLY A 111 7.88 4.05 -2.00
CA GLY A 111 9.00 3.13 -1.85
C GLY A 111 8.56 1.66 -1.77
N ALA A 112 9.19 0.88 -0.89
CA ALA A 112 8.95 -0.55 -0.80
C ALA A 112 7.54 -0.86 -0.28
N PHE A 113 6.82 -1.75 -0.95
CA PHE A 113 5.59 -2.35 -0.47
C PHE A 113 5.81 -3.86 -0.36
N THR A 114 5.99 -4.35 0.86
CA THR A 114 6.41 -5.74 1.10
C THR A 114 5.33 -6.51 1.86
N LEU A 115 4.89 -7.63 1.31
CA LEU A 115 4.05 -8.61 1.98
C LEU A 115 4.95 -9.78 2.40
N SER A 116 5.54 -9.67 3.60
CA SER A 116 6.38 -10.71 4.19
C SER A 116 5.52 -11.85 4.72
N SER A 117 4.40 -11.50 5.38
CA SER A 117 3.36 -12.44 5.79
C SER A 117 2.00 -11.73 5.85
N GLY A 118 0.94 -12.43 5.46
CA GLY A 118 -0.41 -11.90 5.42
C GLY A 118 -0.74 -11.11 4.15
N ASP A 119 -2.03 -11.14 3.78
CA ASP A 119 -2.53 -10.53 2.55
C ASP A 119 -2.91 -9.06 2.75
N VAL A 120 -3.03 -8.35 1.61
CA VAL A 120 -3.70 -7.04 1.54
C VAL A 120 -4.97 -7.15 0.71
N ASN A 121 -6.12 -6.95 1.33
CA ASN A 121 -7.40 -6.88 0.64
C ASN A 121 -7.71 -5.43 0.23
N LEU A 122 -7.79 -5.20 -1.08
CA LEU A 122 -8.05 -3.89 -1.66
C LEU A 122 -9.44 -3.35 -1.33
N ASN A 123 -10.43 -4.22 -1.10
CA ASN A 123 -11.78 -3.84 -0.68
C ASN A 123 -12.36 -2.69 -1.53
N GLY A 124 -12.21 -2.80 -2.86
CA GLY A 124 -12.69 -1.80 -3.82
C GLY A 124 -11.78 -0.57 -4.02
N ASN A 125 -10.66 -0.47 -3.31
CA ASN A 125 -9.78 0.69 -3.33
C ASN A 125 -8.57 0.50 -4.25
N VAL A 126 -7.82 1.60 -4.42
CA VAL A 126 -6.63 1.66 -5.28
C VAL A 126 -5.41 1.95 -4.43
N ILE A 127 -4.38 1.12 -4.59
CA ILE A 127 -3.05 1.42 -4.05
C ILE A 127 -2.20 1.94 -5.20
N ILE A 128 -1.73 3.17 -5.07
CA ILE A 128 -0.94 3.83 -6.10
C ILE A 128 0.54 3.68 -5.75
N LEU A 129 1.28 2.96 -6.59
CA LEU A 129 2.72 2.76 -6.48
C LEU A 129 3.44 3.88 -7.23
N GLY A 130 4.14 4.74 -6.49
CA GLY A 130 4.96 5.83 -7.03
C GLY A 130 6.05 5.33 -7.97
N SER A 131 6.73 6.24 -8.67
CA SER A 131 7.70 5.92 -9.73
C SER A 131 8.93 5.11 -9.27
N ASN A 132 9.20 5.05 -7.96
CA ASN A 132 10.27 4.26 -7.35
C ASN A 132 9.75 3.08 -6.51
N ALA A 133 8.43 2.94 -6.38
CA ALA A 133 7.86 1.93 -5.51
C ALA A 133 8.11 0.52 -6.07
N LEU A 134 8.23 -0.46 -5.18
CA LEU A 134 8.44 -1.86 -5.54
C LEU A 134 7.57 -2.75 -4.66
N LEU A 135 6.66 -3.49 -5.29
CA LEU A 135 5.90 -4.55 -4.65
C LEU A 135 6.78 -5.81 -4.54
N ALA A 136 6.82 -6.40 -3.36
CA ALA A 136 7.41 -7.70 -3.10
C ALA A 136 6.39 -8.57 -2.34
N GLU A 137 5.99 -9.68 -2.94
CA GLU A 137 5.02 -10.63 -2.39
C GLU A 137 5.74 -11.94 -2.07
N THR A 138 5.60 -12.42 -0.83
CA THR A 138 6.05 -13.76 -0.45
C THR A 138 5.02 -14.78 -0.93
N PRO A 139 5.41 -16.00 -1.36
CA PRO A 139 4.45 -17.00 -1.81
C PRO A 139 3.31 -17.25 -0.80
N GLY A 140 2.08 -17.23 -1.28
CA GLY A 140 0.86 -17.32 -0.46
C GLY A 140 0.44 -16.04 0.27
N HIS A 141 1.12 -14.91 0.02
CA HIS A 141 0.83 -13.61 0.63
C HIS A 141 0.76 -12.52 -0.44
N THR A 142 -0.46 -12.20 -0.86
CA THR A 142 -0.69 -11.36 -2.04
C THR A 142 -1.58 -10.15 -1.75
N VAL A 143 -1.49 -9.15 -2.61
CA VAL A 143 -2.55 -8.18 -2.79
C VAL A 143 -3.71 -8.88 -3.49
N LYS A 144 -4.94 -8.72 -2.97
CA LYS A 144 -6.15 -9.39 -3.45
C LYS A 144 -7.37 -8.48 -3.38
N GLY A 145 -8.50 -9.00 -3.88
CA GLY A 145 -9.81 -8.35 -3.84
C GLY A 145 -10.39 -8.20 -5.24
N SER A 146 -11.57 -8.80 -5.47
CA SER A 146 -12.26 -8.79 -6.76
C SER A 146 -12.72 -7.40 -7.23
N SER A 147 -12.55 -6.38 -6.40
CA SER A 147 -12.73 -4.98 -6.74
C SER A 147 -11.57 -4.15 -6.17
N GLY A 148 -11.19 -3.09 -6.90
CA GLY A 148 -9.97 -2.34 -6.64
C GLY A 148 -8.79 -2.86 -7.46
N TYR A 149 -7.68 -2.12 -7.44
CA TYR A 149 -6.48 -2.47 -8.22
C TYR A 149 -5.21 -1.79 -7.70
N LEU A 150 -4.04 -2.31 -8.10
CA LEU A 150 -2.77 -1.60 -8.02
C LEU A 150 -2.59 -0.74 -9.27
N LEU A 151 -2.04 0.45 -9.10
CA LEU A 151 -1.77 1.40 -10.19
C LEU A 151 -0.34 1.91 -10.11
N THR A 152 0.37 1.96 -11.23
CA THR A 152 1.63 2.71 -11.35
C THR A 152 1.74 3.38 -12.72
N THR A 153 2.48 4.49 -12.79
CA THR A 153 2.90 5.10 -14.05
C THR A 153 4.42 5.11 -14.11
N ARG A 154 5.00 4.47 -15.13
CA ARG A 154 6.46 4.37 -15.30
C ARG A 154 6.87 4.91 -16.66
N ASN A 155 8.04 5.52 -16.75
CA ASN A 155 8.66 5.82 -18.04
C ASN A 155 9.36 4.55 -18.54
N LEU A 156 8.76 3.85 -19.50
CA LEU A 156 9.24 2.57 -20.02
C LEU A 156 9.90 2.78 -21.39
N ASN A 157 11.20 3.05 -21.38
CA ASN A 157 11.96 3.32 -22.60
C ASN A 157 12.65 2.06 -23.13
N MET A 158 11.98 1.33 -24.04
CA MET A 158 12.42 0.02 -24.55
C MET A 158 12.66 -0.96 -23.39
N PRO A 159 11.62 -1.29 -22.61
CA PRO A 159 11.75 -2.21 -21.49
C PRO A 159 12.35 -3.55 -21.95
N ASN A 160 13.20 -4.15 -21.14
CA ASN A 160 13.89 -5.40 -21.45
C ASN A 160 13.82 -6.35 -20.26
N ALA A 161 12.83 -7.23 -20.27
CA ALA A 161 12.48 -8.09 -19.13
C ALA A 161 12.20 -7.30 -17.83
N ASP A 162 11.59 -6.11 -17.95
CA ASP A 162 11.28 -5.25 -16.81
C ASP A 162 10.01 -5.73 -16.10
N ASN A 163 10.12 -6.20 -14.85
CA ASN A 163 8.95 -6.46 -13.99
C ASN A 163 8.43 -5.13 -13.40
N VAL A 164 7.40 -4.57 -14.04
CA VAL A 164 6.94 -3.21 -13.75
C VAL A 164 6.46 -3.10 -12.30
N ALA A 165 7.20 -2.32 -11.50
CA ALA A 165 6.95 -2.10 -10.07
C ALA A 165 6.88 -3.38 -9.21
N GLY A 166 7.38 -4.52 -9.70
CA GLY A 166 7.25 -5.81 -9.01
C GLY A 166 5.84 -6.39 -9.06
N MET A 167 4.93 -5.85 -9.88
CA MET A 167 3.52 -6.28 -9.92
C MET A 167 3.31 -7.65 -10.56
N GLY A 168 4.34 -8.29 -11.12
CA GLY A 168 4.22 -9.60 -11.76
C GLY A 168 3.89 -9.50 -13.26
N LEU A 169 4.10 -8.34 -13.87
CA LEU A 169 4.10 -8.15 -15.32
C LEU A 169 5.51 -7.81 -15.77
N THR A 170 6.19 -8.80 -16.35
CA THR A 170 7.46 -8.58 -17.04
C THR A 170 7.19 -8.16 -18.48
N LEU A 171 7.72 -7.00 -18.88
CA LEU A 171 7.54 -6.42 -20.20
C LEU A 171 8.86 -6.33 -20.95
N THR A 172 8.84 -6.71 -22.23
CA THR A 172 9.93 -6.48 -23.18
C THR A 172 9.37 -5.81 -24.42
N ALA A 173 9.92 -4.68 -24.84
CA ALA A 173 9.52 -4.00 -26.08
C ALA A 173 10.73 -3.36 -26.76
N ASN A 174 10.71 -3.35 -28.09
CA ASN A 174 11.75 -2.75 -28.93
C ASN A 174 11.49 -1.27 -29.25
N ILE A 175 10.48 -0.66 -28.61
CA ILE A 175 10.13 0.76 -28.75
C ILE A 175 10.11 1.45 -27.38
N ASN A 176 10.31 2.77 -27.40
CA ASN A 176 10.06 3.59 -26.23
C ASN A 176 8.54 3.72 -26.03
N LEU A 177 7.99 3.10 -24.99
CA LEU A 177 6.58 3.17 -24.62
C LEU A 177 6.22 4.52 -23.97
N GLY A 178 7.22 5.25 -23.49
CA GLY A 178 7.07 6.51 -22.77
C GLY A 178 6.46 6.31 -21.39
N HIS A 179 5.79 7.34 -20.86
CA HIS A 179 4.98 7.19 -19.67
C HIS A 179 3.87 6.17 -19.95
N THR A 180 3.89 5.07 -19.23
CA THR A 180 2.99 3.94 -19.38
C THR A 180 2.27 3.74 -18.06
N GLU A 181 0.95 3.81 -18.11
CA GLU A 181 0.10 3.42 -16.99
C GLU A 181 -0.04 1.89 -17.00
N VAL A 182 0.17 1.28 -15.84
CA VAL A 182 -0.01 -0.17 -15.64
C VAL A 182 -0.91 -0.37 -14.44
N VAL A 183 -2.01 -1.07 -14.68
CA VAL A 183 -2.98 -1.52 -13.67
C VAL A 183 -2.80 -3.01 -13.46
N ARG A 184 -2.82 -3.46 -12.19
CA ARG A 184 -3.01 -4.87 -11.82
C ARG A 184 -4.28 -5.00 -11.00
N GLY A 185 -5.30 -5.64 -11.56
CA GLY A 185 -6.53 -6.00 -10.84
C GLY A 185 -6.53 -7.47 -10.41
N HIS A 186 -7.43 -7.81 -9.48
CA HIS A 186 -7.46 -9.13 -8.81
C HIS A 186 -8.81 -9.85 -8.94
N ALA A 187 -9.40 -9.73 -10.13
CA ALA A 187 -10.66 -10.37 -10.48
C ALA A 187 -10.46 -11.30 -11.68
N GLU A 188 -11.18 -12.42 -11.67
CA GLU A 188 -11.28 -13.28 -12.84
C GLU A 188 -11.82 -12.51 -14.06
N GLN A 189 -11.23 -12.77 -15.22
CA GLN A 189 -11.70 -12.28 -16.51
C GLN A 189 -12.28 -13.45 -17.29
N SER A 190 -13.39 -13.23 -17.98
CA SER A 190 -13.98 -14.23 -18.86
C SER A 190 -13.88 -13.78 -20.31
N GLY A 191 -13.54 -14.72 -21.19
CA GLY A 191 -13.41 -14.45 -22.62
C GLY A 191 -13.33 -15.75 -23.41
N ASN A 192 -14.04 -15.81 -24.54
CA ASN A 192 -14.05 -16.96 -25.45
C ASN A 192 -14.36 -18.32 -24.77
N GLY A 193 -15.22 -18.32 -23.75
CA GLY A 193 -15.59 -19.51 -23.00
C GLY A 193 -14.52 -20.00 -21.99
N ALA A 194 -13.44 -19.25 -21.80
CA ALA A 194 -12.43 -19.49 -20.78
C ALA A 194 -12.49 -18.42 -19.67
N VAL A 195 -11.99 -18.79 -18.49
CA VAL A 195 -11.84 -17.91 -17.32
C VAL A 195 -10.35 -17.81 -16.99
N SER A 196 -9.88 -16.61 -16.68
CA SER A 196 -8.49 -16.37 -16.27
C SER A 196 -8.26 -16.74 -14.80
N ILE A 197 -7.01 -16.64 -14.35
CA ILE A 197 -6.68 -16.53 -12.93
C ILE A 197 -7.29 -15.25 -12.33
N LEU A 198 -7.22 -15.11 -11.00
CA LEU A 198 -7.62 -13.90 -10.26
C LEU A 198 -6.65 -12.72 -10.45
N ARG A 199 -6.20 -12.49 -11.68
CA ARG A 199 -5.35 -11.36 -12.04
C ARG A 199 -5.56 -10.94 -13.49
N TYR A 200 -5.60 -9.64 -13.70
CA TYR A 200 -5.52 -9.03 -15.03
C TYR A 200 -4.61 -7.81 -15.00
N PHE A 201 -4.16 -7.40 -16.19
CA PHE A 201 -3.41 -6.17 -16.36
C PHE A 201 -3.99 -5.33 -17.49
N ASP A 202 -4.13 -4.03 -17.24
CA ASP A 202 -4.30 -3.03 -18.29
C ASP A 202 -2.99 -2.25 -18.43
N VAL A 203 -2.50 -2.13 -19.66
CA VAL A 203 -1.24 -1.45 -19.98
C VAL A 203 -1.52 -0.38 -21.02
N LEU A 204 -1.33 0.88 -20.66
CA LEU A 204 -1.63 2.03 -21.51
C LEU A 204 -0.37 2.89 -21.69
N PRO A 205 0.46 2.59 -22.71
CA PRO A 205 1.57 3.45 -23.10
C PRO A 205 1.09 4.74 -23.75
N VAL A 206 1.84 5.83 -23.55
CA VAL A 206 1.66 7.06 -24.34
C VAL A 206 2.08 6.85 -25.80
N ASN A 207 3.15 6.09 -26.07
CA ASN A 207 3.59 5.79 -27.43
C ASN A 207 3.15 4.39 -27.89
N GLN A 208 2.19 4.37 -28.81
CA GLN A 208 1.59 3.16 -29.38
C GLN A 208 2.08 2.85 -30.81
N ALA A 209 2.95 3.69 -31.38
CA ALA A 209 3.38 3.54 -32.76
C ALA A 209 4.26 2.28 -32.93
N GLY A 210 3.79 1.31 -33.72
CA GLY A 210 4.51 0.05 -33.93
C GLY A 210 4.57 -0.85 -32.70
N LEU A 211 3.57 -0.76 -31.81
CA LEU A 211 3.53 -1.52 -30.56
C LEU A 211 3.63 -3.02 -30.81
N SER A 212 4.77 -3.58 -30.42
CA SER A 212 5.05 -5.01 -30.32
C SER A 212 5.81 -5.21 -29.01
N ALA A 213 5.25 -6.04 -28.14
CA ALA A 213 5.82 -6.31 -26.83
C ALA A 213 5.60 -7.77 -26.46
N ASP A 214 6.61 -8.35 -25.82
CA ASP A 214 6.51 -9.64 -25.15
C ASP A 214 6.17 -9.41 -23.68
N ILE A 215 5.23 -10.20 -23.19
CA ILE A 215 4.77 -10.18 -21.80
C ILE A 215 4.98 -11.53 -21.14
N LEU A 216 5.45 -11.52 -19.90
CA LEU A 216 5.49 -12.68 -19.03
C LEU A 216 4.72 -12.35 -17.74
N PHE A 217 3.71 -13.15 -17.46
CA PHE A 217 2.92 -13.06 -16.24
C PHE A 217 3.51 -13.95 -15.17
N HIS A 218 3.76 -13.36 -14.00
CA HIS A 218 4.07 -14.09 -12.79
C HIS A 218 2.81 -14.16 -11.95
N TYR A 219 2.58 -15.31 -11.33
CA TYR A 219 1.44 -15.51 -10.45
C TYR A 219 1.79 -16.37 -9.25
N ASP A 220 1.02 -16.17 -8.19
CA ASP A 220 1.06 -17.02 -7.01
C ASP A 220 0.03 -18.14 -7.18
N GLU A 221 0.34 -19.33 -6.67
CA GLU A 221 -0.58 -20.48 -6.78
C GLU A 221 -1.93 -20.24 -6.11
N SER A 222 -2.00 -19.37 -5.09
CA SER A 222 -3.25 -18.97 -4.43
C SER A 222 -4.23 -18.25 -5.36
N GLU A 223 -3.80 -17.82 -6.53
CA GLU A 223 -4.62 -17.09 -7.50
C GLU A 223 -5.19 -17.98 -8.59
N LEU A 224 -4.85 -19.27 -8.56
CA LEU A 224 -5.41 -20.27 -9.45
C LEU A 224 -6.88 -20.54 -9.09
N ASN A 225 -7.66 -20.85 -10.13
CA ASN A 225 -9.02 -21.40 -10.09
C ASN A 225 -10.20 -20.48 -9.77
N GLY A 226 -10.03 -19.17 -9.55
CA GLY A 226 -11.16 -18.24 -9.41
C GLY A 226 -11.94 -18.39 -8.11
#